data_AF-N1WS25-F1
#
_entry.id   AF-N1WS25-F1
#
_cell.length_a   1.000
_cell.length_b   1.000
_cell.length_c   1.000
_cell.angle_alpha   90.00
_cell.angle_beta   90.00
_cell.angle_gamma   90.00
#
_symmetry.space_group_name_H-M   'P 1'
#
loop_
_entity.id
_entity.type
_entity.pdbx_description
1 polymer ?
#
loop_
_entity_poly.entity_id
_entity_poly.type
_entity_poly.pdbx_seq_one_letter_code
_entity_poly.pdbx_strand_id
1 'polypeptide(L)'
;MNYRFMKKTVIFLFLICSPYVLMLIVNETIRSTTNNQAGVIHGYKTMNISKPVKDKCTWACHNDTTYCKNNHVKTLKPYFEYTDPTYFGIINLLHSTGNYGVANIVFLVLLIPLLILYFILKAIDLNIKTKRLKNKK
;
A
#
# COMPACT_ATOMS: atom_id res chain seq x y z
N MET A 1 30.86 11.97 -9.11
CA MET A 1 29.59 11.90 -8.35
C MET A 1 29.93 11.55 -6.90
N ASN A 2 29.47 12.35 -5.92
CA ASN A 2 30.01 12.35 -4.55
C ASN A 2 29.63 11.05 -3.78
N TYR A 3 30.58 10.33 -3.17
CA TYR A 3 30.35 9.04 -2.49
C TYR A 3 29.24 9.09 -1.43
N ARG A 4 29.11 10.24 -0.75
CA ARG A 4 28.07 10.52 0.26
C ARG A 4 26.66 10.65 -0.35
N PHE A 5 26.56 11.03 -1.62
CA PHE A 5 25.32 11.11 -2.37
C PHE A 5 24.90 9.70 -2.86
N MET A 6 25.85 8.92 -3.40
CA MET A 6 25.59 7.53 -3.82
C MET A 6 25.12 6.64 -2.67
N LYS A 7 25.74 6.72 -1.49
CA LYS A 7 25.33 5.92 -0.31
C LYS A 7 23.91 6.25 0.16
N LYS A 8 23.51 7.53 0.06
CA LYS A 8 22.14 7.97 0.37
C LYS A 8 21.15 7.42 -0.65
N THR A 9 21.44 7.54 -1.95
CA THR A 9 20.58 7.03 -3.02
C THR A 9 20.34 5.53 -2.92
N VAL A 10 21.37 4.74 -2.59
CA VAL A 10 21.24 3.29 -2.38
C VAL A 10 20.32 2.97 -1.20
N ILE A 11 20.47 3.65 -0.06
CA ILE A 11 19.58 3.46 1.09
C ILE A 11 18.14 3.85 0.73
N PHE A 12 17.94 4.92 -0.06
CA PHE A 12 16.62 5.35 -0.50
C PHE A 12 15.95 4.36 -1.44
N LEU A 13 16.69 3.87 -2.44
CA LEU A 13 16.19 2.81 -3.32
C LEU A 13 15.85 1.56 -2.53
N PHE A 14 16.66 1.19 -1.55
CA PHE A 14 16.34 0.07 -0.67
C PHE A 14 15.05 0.31 0.15
N LEU A 15 14.87 1.50 0.73
CA LEU A 15 13.66 1.83 1.49
C LEU A 15 12.39 1.82 0.64
N ILE A 16 12.48 2.28 -0.61
CA ILE A 16 11.34 2.28 -1.54
C ILE A 16 11.07 0.88 -2.08
N CYS A 17 12.10 0.13 -2.47
CA CYS A 17 11.93 -1.17 -3.14
C CYS A 17 11.67 -2.32 -2.17
N SER A 18 12.20 -2.28 -0.94
CA SER A 18 12.10 -3.40 0.00
C SER A 18 10.68 -3.82 0.37
N PRO A 19 9.69 -2.91 0.55
CA PRO A 19 8.30 -3.32 0.79
C PRO A 19 7.71 -4.10 -0.39
N TYR A 20 8.05 -3.73 -1.63
CA TYR A 20 7.58 -4.44 -2.82
C TYR A 20 8.22 -5.83 -2.93
N VAL A 21 9.53 -5.93 -2.68
CA VAL A 21 10.24 -7.22 -2.67
C VAL A 21 9.68 -8.12 -1.57
N LEU A 22 9.44 -7.58 -0.37
CA LEU A 22 8.83 -8.34 0.73
C LEU A 22 7.42 -8.83 0.36
N MET A 23 6.59 -7.97 -0.24
CA MET A 23 5.26 -8.35 -0.70
C MET A 23 5.32 -9.47 -1.73
N LEU A 24 6.24 -9.41 -2.69
CA LEU A 24 6.46 -10.47 -3.68
C LEU A 24 6.88 -11.78 -3.00
N ILE A 25 7.87 -11.74 -2.09
CA ILE A 25 8.34 -12.93 -1.37
C ILE A 25 7.17 -13.58 -0.59
N VAL A 26 6.39 -12.80 0.16
CA VAL A 26 5.26 -13.31 0.93
C VAL A 26 4.22 -13.95 0.01
N ASN A 27 3.83 -13.27 -1.06
CA ASN A 27 2.86 -13.80 -2.03
C ASN A 27 3.35 -15.11 -2.66
N GLU A 28 4.60 -15.16 -3.13
CA GLU A 28 5.17 -16.35 -3.76
C GLU A 28 5.30 -17.52 -2.77
N THR A 29 5.71 -17.24 -1.53
CA THR A 29 5.83 -18.25 -0.47
C THR A 29 4.48 -18.86 -0.12
N ILE A 30 3.42 -18.05 -0.05
CA ILE A 30 2.08 -18.54 0.28
C ILE A 30 1.42 -19.24 -0.91
N ARG A 31 1.73 -18.87 -2.16
CA ARG A 31 1.13 -19.44 -3.37
C ARG A 31 1.22 -20.97 -3.41
N SER A 32 2.34 -21.55 -2.97
CA SER A 32 2.55 -23.01 -2.96
C SER A 32 1.63 -23.76 -1.99
N THR A 33 1.08 -23.08 -0.98
CA THR A 33 0.19 -23.68 0.04
C THR A 33 -1.29 -23.60 -0.33
N THR A 34 -1.64 -22.80 -1.35
CA THR A 34 -3.02 -22.67 -1.83
C THR A 34 -3.39 -23.84 -2.77
N ASN A 35 -4.00 -24.89 -2.19
CA ASN A 35 -4.42 -26.13 -2.88
C ASN A 35 -5.49 -25.93 -3.97
N ASN A 36 -5.12 -25.33 -5.10
CA ASN A 36 -5.87 -25.31 -6.38
C ASN A 36 -7.30 -24.73 -6.40
N GLN A 37 -7.79 -24.11 -5.31
CA GLN A 37 -9.11 -23.44 -5.31
C GLN A 37 -9.10 -22.03 -5.93
N ALA A 38 -8.00 -21.66 -6.60
CA ALA A 38 -7.80 -20.40 -7.28
C ALA A 38 -9.02 -19.93 -8.10
N GLY A 39 -9.48 -18.72 -7.84
CA GLY A 39 -10.47 -18.05 -8.67
C GLY A 39 -9.87 -17.57 -9.99
N VAL A 40 -10.73 -17.28 -10.97
CA VAL A 40 -10.32 -16.67 -12.24
C VAL A 40 -10.81 -15.23 -12.27
N ILE A 41 -9.91 -14.28 -12.54
CA ILE A 41 -10.21 -12.87 -12.72
C ILE A 41 -9.54 -12.41 -14.02
N HIS A 42 -10.32 -11.80 -14.92
CA HIS A 42 -9.85 -11.38 -16.25
C HIS A 42 -9.11 -12.49 -17.05
N GLY A 43 -9.51 -13.74 -16.87
CA GLY A 43 -8.88 -14.90 -17.55
C GLY A 43 -7.61 -15.43 -16.88
N TYR A 44 -7.13 -14.80 -15.80
CA TYR A 44 -5.94 -15.23 -15.07
C TYR A 44 -6.29 -15.99 -13.80
N LYS A 45 -5.56 -17.09 -13.54
CA LYS A 45 -5.67 -17.86 -12.29
C LYS A 45 -5.10 -17.02 -11.15
N THR A 46 -5.92 -16.73 -10.16
CA THR A 46 -5.55 -15.91 -9.00
C THR A 46 -5.23 -16.76 -7.79
N MET A 47 -4.56 -16.18 -6.78
CA MET A 47 -4.21 -16.92 -5.56
C MET A 47 -5.42 -17.21 -4.67
N ASN A 48 -6.38 -16.28 -4.63
CA ASN A 48 -7.57 -16.40 -3.79
C ASN A 48 -8.76 -16.96 -4.58
N ILE A 49 -9.70 -17.58 -3.89
CA ILE A 49 -10.92 -18.08 -4.50
C ILE A 49 -11.88 -16.90 -4.79
N SER A 50 -12.79 -17.03 -5.75
CA SER A 50 -13.78 -15.97 -6.04
C SER A 50 -15.06 -16.06 -5.20
N LYS A 51 -15.30 -17.20 -4.55
CA LYS A 51 -16.51 -17.43 -3.73
C LYS A 51 -16.30 -16.93 -2.29
N PRO A 52 -17.34 -16.41 -1.62
CA PRO A 52 -17.25 -16.06 -0.20
C PRO A 52 -17.06 -17.31 0.67
N VAL A 53 -16.22 -17.22 1.70
CA VAL A 53 -16.10 -18.24 2.76
C VAL A 53 -16.09 -17.51 4.11
N LYS A 54 -16.57 -18.14 5.18
CA LYS A 54 -16.74 -17.48 6.48
C LYS A 54 -15.45 -17.42 7.32
N ASP A 55 -14.51 -18.31 7.07
CA ASP A 55 -13.28 -18.47 7.84
C ASP A 55 -12.10 -17.64 7.29
N LYS A 56 -12.16 -17.20 6.03
CA LYS A 56 -11.09 -16.43 5.39
C LYS A 56 -11.62 -15.43 4.37
N CYS A 57 -10.86 -14.34 4.17
CA CYS A 57 -11.12 -13.39 3.10
C CYS A 57 -10.85 -14.03 1.73
N THR A 58 -11.66 -13.66 0.75
CA THR A 58 -11.55 -14.12 -0.64
C THR A 58 -11.74 -12.95 -1.59
N TRP A 59 -11.64 -13.15 -2.91
CA TRP A 59 -11.94 -12.08 -3.87
C TRP A 59 -13.38 -11.57 -3.78
N ALA A 60 -14.31 -12.36 -3.22
CA ALA A 60 -15.64 -11.88 -2.90
C ALA A 60 -15.61 -10.66 -1.96
N CYS A 61 -14.66 -10.61 -1.02
CA CYS A 61 -14.50 -9.48 -0.09
C CYS A 61 -13.95 -8.22 -0.77
N HIS A 62 -13.17 -8.38 -1.85
CA HIS A 62 -12.69 -7.25 -2.65
C HIS A 62 -13.80 -6.68 -3.52
N ASN A 63 -14.64 -7.55 -4.09
CA ASN A 63 -15.71 -7.15 -5.00
C ASN A 63 -16.98 -6.67 -4.25
N ASP A 64 -17.21 -7.19 -3.05
CA ASP A 64 -18.26 -6.74 -2.14
C ASP A 64 -17.68 -6.58 -0.73
N THR A 65 -17.42 -5.32 -0.36
CA THR A 65 -16.94 -4.95 0.96
C THR A 65 -17.96 -5.23 2.07
N THR A 66 -19.25 -5.37 1.76
CA THR A 66 -20.32 -5.60 2.74
C THR A 66 -20.17 -6.97 3.39
N TYR A 67 -19.99 -8.02 2.59
CA TYR A 67 -19.74 -9.37 3.11
C TYR A 67 -18.51 -9.40 4.02
N CYS A 68 -17.43 -8.73 3.59
CA CYS A 68 -16.18 -8.64 4.36
C CYS A 68 -16.39 -7.98 5.73
N LYS A 69 -17.06 -6.83 5.73
CA LYS A 69 -17.35 -6.06 6.96
C LYS A 69 -18.22 -6.84 7.94
N ASN A 70 -19.16 -7.63 7.45
CA ASN A 70 -20.07 -8.40 8.29
C ASN A 70 -19.41 -9.64 8.92
N ASN A 71 -18.46 -10.28 8.22
CA ASN A 71 -17.95 -11.60 8.62
C ASN A 71 -16.49 -11.61 9.08
N HIS A 72 -15.65 -10.69 8.61
CA HIS A 72 -14.20 -10.75 8.82
C HIS A 72 -13.64 -9.57 9.61
N VAL A 73 -14.32 -8.42 9.61
CA VAL A 73 -13.83 -7.22 10.31
C VAL A 73 -14.37 -7.18 11.75
N LYS A 74 -13.46 -7.29 12.72
CA LYS A 74 -13.79 -7.26 14.15
C LYS A 74 -13.51 -5.89 14.77
N THR A 75 -12.27 -5.43 14.68
CA THR A 75 -11.80 -4.24 15.40
C THR A 75 -12.36 -2.93 14.87
N LEU A 76 -12.50 -2.80 13.55
CA LEU A 76 -12.94 -1.54 12.92
C LEU A 76 -14.47 -1.38 12.93
N LYS A 77 -15.22 -2.44 13.23
CA LYS A 77 -16.68 -2.48 13.11
C LYS A 77 -17.41 -1.34 13.85
N PRO A 78 -17.01 -0.94 15.08
CA PRO A 78 -17.64 0.18 15.78
C PRO A 78 -17.41 1.54 15.12
N TYR A 79 -16.44 1.65 14.22
CA TYR A 79 -16.01 2.91 13.62
C TYR A 79 -16.40 3.07 12.16
N PHE A 80 -17.14 2.12 11.59
CA PHE A 80 -17.54 2.16 10.17
C PHE A 80 -18.28 3.43 9.78
N GLU A 81 -19.11 3.98 10.67
CA GLU A 81 -19.80 5.27 10.44
C GLU A 81 -18.82 6.42 10.13
N TYR A 82 -17.62 6.39 10.71
CA TYR A 82 -16.60 7.42 10.51
C TYR A 82 -15.62 7.06 9.38
N THR A 83 -15.28 5.78 9.25
CA THR A 83 -14.25 5.34 8.31
C THR A 83 -14.79 5.18 6.91
N ASP A 84 -16.03 4.70 6.76
CA ASP A 84 -16.61 4.42 5.45
C ASP A 84 -16.78 5.67 4.59
N PRO A 85 -17.30 6.80 5.09
CA PRO A 85 -17.47 8.00 4.26
C PRO A 85 -16.13 8.49 3.71
N THR A 86 -15.08 8.45 4.53
CA THR A 86 -13.73 8.85 4.12
C THR A 86 -13.15 7.85 3.11
N TYR A 87 -13.24 6.55 3.40
CA TYR A 87 -12.71 5.48 2.55
C TYR A 87 -13.38 5.47 1.17
N PHE A 88 -14.71 5.42 1.13
CA PHE A 88 -15.46 5.42 -0.13
C PHE A 88 -15.42 6.78 -0.83
N GLY A 89 -15.27 7.88 -0.09
CA GLY A 89 -15.04 9.21 -0.68
C GLY A 89 -13.76 9.25 -1.51
N ILE A 90 -12.65 8.73 -0.98
CA ILE A 90 -11.37 8.64 -1.71
C ILE A 90 -11.52 7.73 -2.94
N ILE A 91 -12.16 6.57 -2.79
CA ILE A 91 -12.40 5.65 -3.91
C ILE A 91 -13.21 6.32 -5.02
N ASN A 92 -14.29 7.01 -4.67
CA ASN A 92 -15.15 7.70 -5.62
C ASN A 92 -14.39 8.83 -6.35
N LEU A 93 -13.55 9.57 -5.64
CA LEU A 93 -12.67 10.59 -6.23
C LEU A 93 -11.67 9.98 -7.23
N LEU A 94 -11.11 8.81 -6.92
CA LEU A 94 -10.22 8.11 -7.84
C LEU A 94 -10.99 7.57 -9.05
N HIS A 95 -12.20 7.05 -8.86
CA HIS A 95 -13.07 6.61 -9.94
C HIS A 95 -13.49 7.76 -10.88
N SER A 96 -13.69 8.97 -10.35
CA SER A 96 -14.07 10.13 -11.18
C SER A 96 -12.98 10.56 -12.18
N THR A 97 -11.76 10.02 -12.08
CA THR A 97 -10.68 10.24 -13.06
C THR A 97 -10.90 9.48 -14.38
N GLY A 98 -11.89 8.57 -14.44
CA GLY A 98 -12.18 7.75 -15.62
C GLY A 98 -11.31 6.48 -15.73
N ASN A 99 -10.11 6.47 -15.13
CA ASN A 99 -9.27 5.27 -15.06
C ASN A 99 -8.76 5.04 -13.62
N TYR A 100 -9.61 4.37 -12.83
CA TYR A 100 -9.35 4.06 -11.42
C TYR A 100 -8.02 3.33 -11.18
N GLY A 101 -7.67 2.36 -12.04
CA GLY A 101 -6.43 1.60 -11.92
C GLY A 101 -5.19 2.49 -12.07
N VAL A 102 -5.17 3.33 -13.10
CA VAL A 102 -4.08 4.28 -13.33
C VAL A 102 -4.01 5.32 -12.22
N ALA A 103 -5.14 5.88 -11.80
CA ALA A 103 -5.19 6.86 -10.72
C ALA A 103 -4.60 6.29 -9.41
N ASN A 104 -4.94 5.06 -9.05
CA ASN A 104 -4.35 4.39 -7.89
C ASN A 104 -2.83 4.28 -7.98
N ILE A 105 -2.30 3.88 -9.14
CA ILE A 105 -0.84 3.78 -9.34
C ILE A 105 -0.19 5.16 -9.19
N VAL A 106 -0.73 6.18 -9.87
CA VAL A 106 -0.15 7.52 -9.87
C VAL A 106 -0.18 8.13 -8.46
N PHE A 107 -1.32 8.12 -7.78
CA PHE A 107 -1.46 8.81 -6.50
C PHE A 107 -0.88 8.00 -5.33
N LEU A 108 -1.24 6.72 -5.20
CA LEU A 108 -0.92 5.94 -4.01
C LEU A 108 0.44 5.26 -4.10
N VAL A 109 0.84 4.80 -5.28
CA VAL A 109 2.10 4.03 -5.47
C VAL A 109 3.28 4.96 -5.77
N LEU A 110 3.07 6.04 -6.51
CA LEU A 110 4.14 6.96 -6.91
C LEU A 110 4.14 8.25 -6.09
N LEU A 111 3.07 9.04 -6.18
CA LEU A 111 3.07 10.41 -5.65
C LEU A 111 3.24 10.44 -4.13
N ILE A 112 2.42 9.69 -3.37
CA ILE A 112 2.50 9.69 -1.91
C ILE A 112 3.88 9.23 -1.41
N PRO A 113 4.44 8.08 -1.86
CA PRO A 113 5.78 7.67 -1.44
C PRO A 113 6.88 8.68 -1.79
N LEU A 114 6.81 9.31 -2.97
CA LEU A 114 7.76 10.36 -3.36
C LEU A 114 7.62 11.62 -2.50
N LEU A 115 6.41 12.02 -2.14
CA LEU A 115 6.16 13.14 -1.23
C LEU A 115 6.69 12.85 0.17
N ILE A 116 6.43 11.66 0.72
CA ILE A 116 6.99 11.23 2.01
C ILE A 116 8.51 11.29 1.97
N LEU A 117 9.13 10.78 0.89
CA LEU A 117 10.56 10.83 0.69
C LEU A 117 11.09 12.27 0.66
N TYR A 118 10.44 13.14 -0.10
CA TYR A 118 10.79 14.56 -0.17
C TYR A 118 10.77 15.22 1.22
N PHE A 119 9.72 14.96 2.01
CA PHE A 119 9.61 15.50 3.36
C PHE A 119 10.68 14.95 4.31
N ILE A 120 11.01 13.66 4.23
CA ILE A 120 12.11 13.06 5.02
C ILE A 120 13.44 13.72 4.69
N LEU A 121 13.74 13.91 3.40
CA LEU A 121 14.96 14.59 2.96
C LEU A 121 15.03 16.01 3.51
N LYS A 122 13.92 16.75 3.40
CA LYS A 122 13.84 18.12 3.91
C LYS A 122 14.03 18.18 5.41
N ALA A 123 13.44 17.25 6.16
CA ALA A 123 13.59 17.14 7.61
C ALA A 123 15.04 16.85 8.01
N ILE A 124 15.74 15.97 7.29
CA ILE A 124 17.17 15.68 7.53
C ILE A 124 18.02 16.93 7.30
N ASP A 125 17.81 17.65 6.21
CA ASP A 125 18.58 18.85 5.89
C ASP A 125 18.37 19.96 6.94
N LEU A 126 17.13 20.15 7.38
CA LEU A 126 16.80 21.08 8.47
C LEU A 126 17.50 20.67 9.77
N ASN A 127 17.49 19.39 10.13
CA ASN A 127 18.18 18.87 11.31
C ASN A 127 19.70 19.09 11.27
N ILE A 128 20.33 18.88 10.11
CA ILE A 128 21.76 19.14 9.92
C ILE A 128 22.06 20.63 10.09
N LYS A 129 21.24 21.51 9.50
CA LYS A 129 21.37 22.96 9.64
C LYS A 129 21.26 23.39 11.11
N THR A 130 20.27 22.89 11.84
CA THR A 130 20.08 23.17 13.26
C THR A 130 21.28 22.74 14.11
N LYS A 131 21.83 21.53 13.87
CA LYS A 131 23.04 21.07 14.59
C LYS A 131 24.25 21.96 14.33
N ARG A 132 24.46 22.41 13.09
CA ARG A 132 25.56 23.33 12.75
C ARG A 132 25.42 24.69 13.42
N LEU A 133 24.20 25.20 13.54
CA LEU A 133 23.93 26.47 14.22
C LEU A 133 24.13 26.36 15.75
N LYS A 134 23.76 25.22 16.35
CA LYS A 134 24.03 24.95 17.77
C LYS A 134 25.52 24.85 18.09
N ASN A 135 26.31 24.19 17.25
CA ASN A 135 27.75 24.01 17.45
C ASN A 135 28.60 25.26 17.14
N LYS A 136 27.99 26.33 16.59
CA LYS A 136 28.65 27.62 16.35
C LYS A 136 28.44 28.62 17.49
N LYS A 137 27.60 28.29 18.47
CA LYS A 137 27.50 28.99 19.75
C LYS A 137 28.40 28.29 20.76
#